data_AF-A0A1A7XDX9-F1
#
_entry.id   AF-A0A1A7XDX9-F1
#
_cell.length_a   1.000
_cell.length_b   1.000
_cell.length_c   1.000
_cell.angle_alpha   90.00
_cell.angle_beta   90.00
_cell.angle_gamma   90.00
#
_symmetry.space_group_name_H-M   'P 1'
#
loop_
_entity.id
_entity.type
_entity.pdbx_description
1 polymer ?
#
loop_
_entity_poly.entity_id
_entity_poly.type
_entity_poly.pdbx_seq_one_letter_code
_entity_poly.pdbx_strand_id
1 'polypeptide(L)'
;ATHCEVTLLLPKSLRMKGEREAEHKGTREVGNVNPDTEITMQFEATEQDIGAPAPGSRVSIQLQIRYKRSNGQMMLRVFTADRDVTDDSSATLSSLSLAIIELNSLQASAALAVRGRFLDARKEGELQKKLIERAIKFNESKEENHTLGEWVKAMEPLYTNMHNFTRNKSVISDSQTLTDAGAALFFTIKHSNRKSISLAKNHQL
;
A
#
# COMPACT_ATOMS: atom_id res chain seq x y z
N ALA A 1 18.25 -11.23 1.04
CA ALA A 1 19.07 -10.23 1.74
C ALA A 1 18.52 -10.04 3.14
N THR A 2 19.33 -9.65 4.12
CA THR A 2 18.88 -9.46 5.52
C THR A 2 19.13 -8.02 5.97
N HIS A 3 18.53 -7.61 7.09
CA HIS A 3 18.66 -6.26 7.64
C HIS A 3 18.39 -5.18 6.58
N CYS A 4 17.33 -5.40 5.80
CA CYS A 4 16.94 -4.50 4.74
C CYS A 4 16.21 -3.30 5.32
N GLU A 5 16.73 -2.12 5.03
CA GLU A 5 16.15 -0.82 5.31
C GLU A 5 15.82 -0.15 3.97
N VAL A 6 14.61 0.39 3.86
CA VAL A 6 14.13 1.08 2.67
C VAL A 6 13.82 2.51 3.02
N THR A 7 14.43 3.46 2.30
CA THR A 7 14.17 4.89 2.43
C THR A 7 13.61 5.44 1.13
N LEU A 8 12.46 6.11 1.20
CA LEU A 8 11.88 6.87 0.10
C LEU A 8 12.12 8.36 0.34
N LEU A 9 12.67 9.04 -0.65
CA LEU A 9 12.86 10.49 -0.68
C LEU A 9 11.92 11.08 -1.72
N LEU A 10 11.15 12.07 -1.30
CA LEU A 10 10.13 12.73 -2.08
C LEU A 10 10.49 14.22 -2.31
N PRO A 11 9.92 14.86 -3.34
CA PRO A 11 9.87 16.31 -3.43
C PRO A 11 9.28 16.93 -2.16
N LYS A 12 9.73 18.13 -1.78
CA LYS A 12 9.26 18.84 -0.57
C LYS A 12 7.76 19.18 -0.58
N SER A 13 7.13 19.19 -1.75
CA SER A 13 5.69 19.35 -1.91
C SER A 13 4.88 18.11 -1.52
N LEU A 14 5.54 16.99 -1.21
CA LEU A 14 4.93 15.74 -0.80
C LEU A 14 5.41 15.31 0.59
N ARG A 15 4.56 14.56 1.30
CA ARG A 15 4.85 13.97 2.59
C ARG A 15 4.46 12.50 2.67
N MET A 16 5.20 11.73 3.45
CA MET A 16 4.89 10.32 3.71
C MET A 16 3.59 10.17 4.51
N LYS A 17 2.72 9.24 4.11
CA LYS A 17 1.47 8.94 4.81
C LYS A 17 1.64 7.69 5.67
N GLY A 18 1.20 7.77 6.94
CA GLY A 18 1.17 6.63 7.86
C GLY A 18 2.53 6.22 8.46
N GLU A 19 3.58 7.00 8.20
CA GLU A 19 4.91 6.85 8.80
C GLU A 19 5.06 7.69 10.08
N ARG A 20 5.99 7.29 10.95
CA ARG A 20 6.34 8.08 12.15
C ARG A 20 6.97 9.42 11.78
N GLU A 21 7.79 9.40 10.74
CA GLU A 21 8.38 10.59 10.12
C GLU A 21 7.57 10.91 8.86
N ALA A 22 6.61 11.83 8.99
CA ALA A 22 5.67 12.20 7.93
C ALA A 22 6.14 13.44 7.14
N GLU A 23 7.44 13.52 6.84
CA GLU A 23 8.00 14.57 6.00
C GLU A 23 8.19 14.06 4.56
N HIS A 24 9.01 14.75 3.77
CA HIS A 24 9.44 14.38 2.42
C HIS A 24 10.44 13.20 2.39
N LYS A 25 10.59 12.48 3.50
CA LYS A 25 11.43 11.30 3.65
C LYS A 25 10.74 10.29 4.56
N GLY A 26 10.75 9.02 4.18
CA GLY A 26 10.27 7.92 5.01
C GLY A 26 11.22 6.75 4.99
N THR A 27 11.52 6.18 6.16
CA THR A 27 12.38 5.00 6.31
C THR A 27 11.61 3.86 6.97
N ARG A 28 11.73 2.66 6.40
CA ARG A 28 11.16 1.43 6.95
C ARG A 28 12.22 0.35 7.10
N GLU A 29 12.28 -0.22 8.29
CA GLU A 29 12.97 -1.48 8.55
C GLU A 29 12.10 -2.64 8.05
N VAL A 30 12.59 -3.31 7.00
CA VAL A 30 11.90 -4.43 6.34
C VAL A 30 12.42 -5.77 6.88
N GLY A 31 13.69 -5.83 7.26
CA GLY A 31 14.32 -7.06 7.76
C GLY A 31 14.73 -7.99 6.62
N ASN A 32 14.20 -9.20 6.58
CA ASN A 32 14.61 -10.21 5.60
C ASN A 32 13.77 -10.10 4.32
N VAL A 33 14.44 -10.05 3.18
CA VAL A 33 13.81 -9.88 1.86
C VAL A 33 14.29 -10.94 0.86
N ASN A 34 13.38 -11.36 0.00
CA ASN A 34 13.60 -12.27 -1.11
C ASN A 34 13.16 -11.58 -2.44
N PRO A 35 13.40 -12.20 -3.62
CA PRO A 35 13.03 -11.61 -4.90
C PRO A 35 11.52 -11.32 -5.07
N ASP A 36 10.67 -12.00 -4.29
CA ASP A 36 9.21 -11.84 -4.33
C ASP A 36 8.69 -10.83 -3.29
N THR A 37 9.58 -10.18 -2.54
CA THR A 37 9.18 -9.21 -1.52
C THR A 37 8.72 -7.91 -2.20
N GLU A 38 7.46 -7.56 -1.99
CA GLU A 38 6.88 -6.30 -2.47
C GLU A 38 6.48 -5.40 -1.30
N ILE A 39 6.89 -4.14 -1.36
CA ILE A 39 6.64 -3.15 -0.32
C ILE A 39 5.92 -1.98 -0.96
N THR A 40 4.79 -1.58 -0.39
CA THR A 40 4.05 -0.39 -0.80
C THR A 40 4.26 0.74 0.20
N MET A 41 4.36 1.97 -0.30
CA MET A 41 4.52 3.17 0.51
C MET A 41 3.54 4.22 -0.01
N GLN A 42 2.87 4.92 0.91
CA GLN A 42 1.91 5.96 0.58
C GLN A 42 2.48 7.33 0.91
N PHE A 43 2.13 8.30 0.08
CA PHE A 43 2.47 9.70 0.27
C PHE A 43 1.32 10.57 -0.24
N GLU A 44 1.32 11.82 0.17
CA GLU A 44 0.29 12.80 -0.14
C GLU A 44 0.91 14.19 -0.31
N ALA A 45 0.13 15.15 -0.82
CA ALA A 45 0.56 16.54 -0.86
C ALA A 45 0.78 17.07 0.56
N THR A 46 1.83 17.88 0.74
CA THR A 46 2.04 18.60 1.99
C THR A 46 0.97 19.69 2.16
N GLU A 47 0.53 19.92 3.40
CA GLU A 47 -0.35 21.05 3.74
C GLU A 47 0.43 22.35 3.93
N GLN A 48 1.76 22.29 3.93
CA GLN A 48 2.62 23.47 4.03
C GLN A 48 2.59 24.26 2.72
N ASP A 49 2.65 25.59 2.82
CA ASP A 49 2.65 26.50 1.68
C ASP A 49 4.02 26.55 0.97
N ILE A 50 4.40 25.40 0.38
CA ILE A 50 5.67 25.21 -0.33
C ILE A 50 5.48 25.43 -1.84
N GLY A 51 4.24 25.68 -2.29
CA GLY A 51 3.86 25.76 -3.68
C GLY A 51 3.86 24.39 -4.36
N ALA A 52 2.76 24.04 -5.05
CA ALA A 52 2.75 22.84 -5.88
C ALA A 52 3.68 23.05 -7.08
N PRO A 53 4.42 22.01 -7.52
CA PRO A 53 5.13 22.06 -8.78
C PRO A 53 4.20 22.43 -9.92
N ALA A 54 4.66 23.25 -10.87
CA ALA A 54 3.84 23.68 -12.00
C ALA A 54 3.45 22.47 -12.89
N PRO A 55 2.23 22.43 -13.46
CA PRO A 55 1.90 21.47 -14.51
C PRO A 55 2.92 21.53 -15.66
N GLY A 56 3.30 20.37 -16.19
CA GLY A 56 4.35 20.23 -17.20
C GLY A 56 5.79 20.24 -16.65
N SER A 57 5.98 20.50 -15.36
CA SER A 57 7.29 20.28 -14.71
C SER A 57 7.53 18.81 -14.41
N ARG A 58 8.76 18.47 -14.03
CA ARG A 58 9.19 17.11 -13.68
C ARG A 58 9.71 17.07 -12.26
N VAL A 59 9.30 16.06 -11.50
CA VAL A 59 9.77 15.80 -10.15
C VAL A 59 10.44 14.45 -10.06
N SER A 60 11.46 14.36 -9.20
CA SER A 60 12.20 13.11 -8.97
C SER A 60 11.84 12.52 -7.62
N ILE A 61 11.62 11.21 -7.61
CA ILE A 61 11.44 10.38 -6.42
C ILE A 61 12.62 9.42 -6.34
N GLN A 62 13.24 9.30 -5.17
CA GLN A 62 14.39 8.42 -4.98
C GLN A 62 14.09 7.33 -3.96
N LEU A 63 14.39 6.09 -4.33
CA LEU A 63 14.34 4.92 -3.46
C LEU A 63 15.76 4.48 -3.12
N GLN A 64 16.05 4.37 -1.83
CA GLN A 64 17.31 3.85 -1.31
C GLN A 64 17.04 2.55 -0.56
N ILE A 65 17.78 1.49 -0.91
CA ILE A 65 17.67 0.18 -0.29
C ILE A 65 19.03 -0.18 0.29
N ARG A 66 19.13 -0.16 1.61
CA ARG A 66 20.30 -0.60 2.35
C ARG A 66 20.07 -2.03 2.83
N TYR A 67 21.02 -2.93 2.63
CA TYR A 67 20.86 -4.32 3.04
C TYR A 67 22.18 -5.05 3.26
N LYS A 68 22.12 -6.15 4.00
CA LYS A 68 23.25 -7.06 4.23
C LYS A 68 23.19 -8.26 3.29
N ARG A 69 24.29 -8.54 2.59
CA ARG A 69 24.49 -9.77 1.79
C ARG A 69 24.81 -10.96 2.68
N SER A 70 24.72 -12.18 2.13
CA SER A 70 25.04 -13.42 2.83
C SER A 70 26.49 -13.48 3.33
N ASN A 71 27.42 -12.86 2.61
CA ASN A 71 28.83 -12.73 2.99
C ASN A 71 29.09 -11.63 4.06
N GLY A 72 28.04 -11.01 4.60
CA GLY A 72 28.13 -9.98 5.62
C GLY A 72 28.35 -8.55 5.11
N GLN A 73 28.60 -8.35 3.81
CA GLN A 73 28.80 -7.02 3.25
C GLN A 73 27.51 -6.18 3.27
N MET A 74 27.65 -4.92 3.67
CA MET A 74 26.59 -3.92 3.58
C MET A 74 26.56 -3.32 2.16
N MET A 75 25.37 -3.22 1.60
CA MET A 75 25.13 -2.71 0.25
C MET A 75 24.12 -1.57 0.30
N LEU A 76 24.25 -0.64 -0.64
CA LEU A 76 23.25 0.38 -0.93
C LEU A 76 22.88 0.27 -2.41
N ARG A 77 21.58 0.18 -2.71
CA ARG A 77 21.03 0.35 -4.05
C ARG A 77 20.19 1.63 -4.08
N VAL A 78 20.35 2.42 -5.12
CA VAL A 78 19.60 3.66 -5.31
C VAL A 78 18.89 3.59 -6.65
N PHE A 79 17.58 3.87 -6.63
CA PHE A 79 16.75 4.02 -7.81
C PHE A 79 16.18 5.43 -7.80
N THR A 80 16.16 6.09 -8.96
CA THR A 80 15.50 7.38 -9.12
C THR A 80 14.47 7.23 -10.22
N ALA A 81 13.25 7.69 -9.94
CA ALA A 81 12.14 7.70 -10.88
C ALA A 81 11.68 9.14 -11.05
N ASP A 82 11.60 9.57 -12.30
CA ASP A 82 11.07 10.88 -12.61
C ASP A 82 9.62 10.80 -13.05
N ARG A 83 8.83 11.80 -12.65
CA ARG A 83 7.40 11.90 -12.92
C ARG A 83 7.06 13.30 -13.41
N ASP A 84 6.27 13.36 -14.46
CA ASP A 84 5.72 14.62 -14.95
C ASP A 84 4.52 15.03 -14.09
N VAL A 85 4.43 16.34 -13.84
CA VAL A 85 3.37 16.95 -13.03
C VAL A 85 2.24 17.34 -13.95
N THR A 86 1.01 16.97 -13.60
CA THR A 86 -0.17 17.26 -14.40
C THR A 86 -1.33 17.71 -13.52
N ASP A 87 -2.15 18.62 -14.06
CA ASP A 87 -3.46 19.00 -13.56
C ASP A 87 -4.60 18.31 -14.33
N ASP A 88 -4.26 17.47 -15.33
CA ASP A 88 -5.22 16.67 -16.09
C ASP A 88 -5.57 15.37 -15.35
N SER A 89 -6.80 15.32 -14.84
CA SER A 89 -7.34 14.15 -14.16
C SER A 89 -7.50 12.93 -15.08
N SER A 90 -7.74 13.13 -16.37
CA SER A 90 -7.88 12.05 -17.35
C SER A 90 -6.53 11.39 -17.64
N ALA A 91 -5.48 12.21 -17.87
CA ALA A 91 -4.11 11.71 -17.96
C ALA A 91 -3.72 10.91 -16.71
N THR A 92 -4.03 11.43 -15.53
CA THR A 92 -3.78 10.72 -14.25
C THR A 92 -4.47 9.36 -14.22
N LEU A 93 -5.80 9.30 -14.46
CA LEU A 93 -6.56 8.05 -14.42
C LEU A 93 -6.07 7.01 -15.44
N SER A 94 -5.71 7.45 -16.65
CA SER A 94 -5.18 6.58 -17.70
C SER A 94 -3.81 5.97 -17.36
N SER A 95 -3.03 6.64 -16.50
CA SER A 95 -1.68 6.20 -16.12
C SER A 95 -1.64 5.28 -14.89
N LEU A 96 -2.78 5.05 -14.24
CA LEU A 96 -2.85 4.28 -13.01
C LEU A 96 -2.53 2.81 -13.27
N SER A 97 -1.74 2.22 -12.38
CA SER A 97 -1.53 0.78 -12.33
C SER A 97 -2.46 0.17 -11.28
N LEU A 98 -3.54 -0.48 -11.72
CA LEU A 98 -4.51 -1.12 -10.82
C LEU A 98 -3.83 -2.15 -9.90
N ALA A 99 -2.93 -2.96 -10.44
CA ALA A 99 -2.20 -3.96 -9.65
C ALA A 99 -1.36 -3.34 -8.51
N ILE A 100 -0.87 -2.10 -8.67
CA ILE A 100 -0.17 -1.38 -7.58
C ILE A 100 -1.17 -0.87 -6.54
N ILE A 101 -2.29 -0.28 -6.99
CA ILE A 101 -3.30 0.30 -6.10
C ILE A 101 -3.98 -0.80 -5.27
N GLU A 102 -4.34 -1.92 -5.90
CA GLU A 102 -4.95 -3.07 -5.23
C GLU A 102 -4.03 -3.68 -4.16
N LEU A 103 -2.77 -3.93 -4.51
CA LEU A 103 -1.77 -4.42 -3.55
C LEU A 103 -1.60 -3.44 -2.40
N ASN A 104 -1.45 -2.15 -2.70
CA ASN A 104 -1.29 -1.13 -1.67
C ASN A 104 -2.53 -1.05 -0.76
N SER A 105 -3.73 -1.18 -1.31
CA SER A 105 -4.97 -1.20 -0.53
C SER A 105 -5.00 -2.35 0.45
N LEU A 106 -4.63 -3.55 0.01
CA LEU A 106 -4.58 -4.73 0.87
C LEU A 106 -3.53 -4.56 1.97
N GLN A 107 -2.31 -4.18 1.60
CA GLN A 107 -1.21 -4.03 2.56
C GLN A 107 -1.50 -2.91 3.58
N ALA A 108 -2.00 -1.76 3.15
CA ALA A 108 -2.27 -0.60 4.01
C ALA A 108 -3.41 -0.86 5.00
N SER A 109 -4.54 -1.40 4.52
CA SER A 109 -5.67 -1.76 5.39
C SER A 109 -5.28 -2.86 6.38
N ALA A 110 -4.54 -3.88 5.94
CA ALA A 110 -4.05 -4.91 6.83
C ALA A 110 -3.04 -4.38 7.88
N ALA A 111 -2.18 -3.42 7.51
CA ALA A 111 -1.26 -2.80 8.46
C ALA A 111 -1.98 -2.03 9.58
N LEU A 112 -3.13 -1.40 9.26
CA LEU A 112 -4.00 -0.76 10.25
C LEU A 112 -4.72 -1.79 11.12
N ALA A 113 -5.26 -2.85 10.51
CA ALA A 113 -5.98 -3.92 11.20
C ALA A 113 -5.08 -4.69 12.19
N VAL A 114 -3.83 -4.99 11.82
CA VAL A 114 -2.83 -5.62 12.72
C VAL A 114 -2.61 -4.81 14.00
N ARG A 115 -2.80 -3.48 13.94
CA ARG A 115 -2.66 -2.56 15.08
C ARG A 115 -3.96 -2.35 15.85
N GLY A 116 -5.03 -3.07 15.52
CA GLY A 116 -6.35 -2.92 16.14
C GLY A 116 -7.17 -1.73 15.64
N ARG A 117 -6.67 -0.99 14.63
CA ARG A 117 -7.31 0.22 14.06
C ARG A 117 -8.25 -0.14 12.91
N PHE A 118 -9.33 -0.86 13.22
CA PHE A 118 -10.19 -1.43 12.19
C PHE A 118 -11.06 -0.42 11.47
N LEU A 119 -11.51 0.65 12.14
CA LEU A 119 -12.32 1.67 11.47
C LEU A 119 -11.47 2.41 10.45
N ASP A 120 -10.22 2.72 10.82
CA ASP A 120 -9.23 3.28 9.89
C ASP A 120 -8.91 2.31 8.75
N ALA A 121 -8.70 1.02 9.04
CA ALA A 121 -8.43 0.00 8.01
C ALA A 121 -9.55 -0.07 6.97
N ARG A 122 -10.80 -0.02 7.43
CA ARG A 122 -12.00 0.00 6.58
C ARG A 122 -12.09 1.29 5.77
N LYS A 123 -11.86 2.44 6.40
CA LYS A 123 -11.87 3.76 5.74
C LYS A 123 -10.82 3.82 4.63
N GLU A 124 -9.61 3.31 4.89
CA GLU A 124 -8.53 3.21 3.90
C GLU A 124 -8.93 2.33 2.71
N GLY A 125 -9.53 1.16 2.99
CA GLY A 125 -10.01 0.25 1.95
C GLY A 125 -11.09 0.86 1.07
N GLU A 126 -12.08 1.53 1.68
CA GLU A 126 -13.15 2.21 0.95
C GLU A 126 -12.64 3.36 0.08
N LEU A 127 -11.64 4.12 0.56
CA LEU A 127 -11.05 5.20 -0.22
C LEU A 127 -10.36 4.65 -1.48
N GLN A 128 -9.57 3.58 -1.33
CA GLN A 128 -8.86 2.98 -2.46
C GLN A 128 -9.80 2.25 -3.42
N LYS A 129 -10.85 1.61 -2.91
CA LYS A 129 -11.92 1.02 -3.73
C LYS A 129 -12.53 2.04 -4.70
N LYS A 130 -12.89 3.23 -4.20
CA LYS A 130 -13.45 4.31 -5.03
C LYS A 130 -12.50 4.75 -6.14
N LEU A 131 -11.19 4.77 -5.88
CA LEU A 131 -10.19 5.08 -6.89
C LEU A 131 -10.11 3.98 -7.96
N ILE A 132 -10.10 2.71 -7.54
CA ILE A 132 -10.09 1.54 -8.45
C ILE A 132 -11.35 1.55 -9.33
N GLU A 133 -12.53 1.70 -8.75
CA GLU A 133 -13.80 1.77 -9.49
C GLU A 133 -13.81 2.92 -10.51
N ARG A 134 -13.29 4.09 -10.13
CA ARG A 134 -13.16 5.24 -11.03
C ARG A 134 -12.22 4.95 -12.20
N ALA A 135 -11.09 4.29 -11.95
CA ALA A 135 -10.11 3.93 -12.97
C ALA A 135 -10.66 2.88 -13.96
N ILE A 136 -11.29 1.81 -13.46
CA ILE A 136 -11.91 0.77 -14.29
C ILE A 136 -13.00 1.36 -15.18
N LYS A 137 -13.86 2.21 -14.61
CA LYS A 137 -14.93 2.89 -15.35
C LYS A 137 -14.36 3.78 -16.45
N PHE A 138 -13.26 4.47 -16.18
CA PHE A 138 -12.61 5.37 -17.15
C PHE A 138 -11.95 4.59 -18.30
N ASN A 139 -11.33 3.45 -18.01
CA ASN A 139 -10.62 2.63 -19.01
C ASN A 139 -11.53 1.68 -19.81
N GLU A 140 -12.82 1.58 -19.47
CA GLU A 140 -13.79 0.64 -20.06
C GLU A 140 -13.34 -0.84 -20.07
N SER A 141 -12.44 -1.22 -19.17
CA SER A 141 -11.79 -2.53 -19.21
C SER A 141 -12.66 -3.64 -18.59
N LYS A 142 -12.97 -4.67 -19.39
CA LYS A 142 -13.70 -5.87 -18.92
C LYS A 142 -12.81 -6.82 -18.09
N GLU A 143 -11.53 -6.88 -18.38
CA GLU A 143 -10.57 -7.75 -17.66
C GLU A 143 -10.27 -7.21 -16.26
N GLU A 144 -10.23 -5.88 -16.11
CA GLU A 144 -10.02 -5.23 -14.81
C GLU A 144 -11.25 -5.36 -13.88
N ASN A 145 -12.46 -5.52 -14.43
CA ASN A 145 -13.66 -5.81 -13.63
C ASN A 145 -13.56 -7.14 -12.87
N HIS A 146 -12.93 -8.17 -13.45
CA HIS A 146 -12.67 -9.42 -12.74
C HIS A 146 -11.71 -9.19 -11.55
N THR A 147 -10.72 -8.33 -11.74
CA THR A 147 -9.67 -8.07 -10.73
C THR A 147 -10.25 -7.35 -9.51
N LEU A 148 -11.20 -6.44 -9.73
CA LEU A 148 -11.99 -5.81 -8.65
C LEU A 148 -12.75 -6.85 -7.80
N GLY A 149 -13.33 -7.88 -8.41
CA GLY A 149 -14.04 -8.94 -7.68
C GLY A 149 -13.13 -9.72 -6.73
N GLU A 150 -11.90 -9.99 -7.14
CA GLU A 150 -10.88 -10.65 -6.31
C GLU A 150 -10.42 -9.75 -5.15
N TRP A 151 -10.22 -8.47 -5.42
CA TRP A 151 -9.89 -7.49 -4.39
C TRP A 151 -10.99 -7.40 -3.33
N VAL A 152 -12.28 -7.36 -3.76
CA VAL A 152 -13.42 -7.35 -2.84
C VAL A 152 -13.41 -8.59 -1.95
N LYS A 153 -13.15 -9.77 -2.52
CA LYS A 153 -13.04 -11.01 -1.76
C LYS A 153 -11.88 -10.98 -0.76
N ALA A 154 -10.72 -10.49 -1.16
CA ALA A 154 -9.55 -10.38 -0.28
C ALA A 154 -9.79 -9.41 0.89
N MET A 155 -10.66 -8.41 0.72
CA MET A 155 -11.02 -7.44 1.75
C MET A 155 -12.24 -7.85 2.61
N GLU A 156 -12.98 -8.90 2.25
CA GLU A 156 -14.15 -9.41 3.00
C GLU A 156 -13.93 -9.53 4.53
N PRO A 157 -12.75 -9.99 5.03
CA PRO A 157 -12.48 -10.05 6.46
C PRO A 157 -12.63 -8.72 7.21
N LEU A 158 -12.38 -7.58 6.55
CA LEU A 158 -12.52 -6.24 7.13
C LEU A 158 -13.95 -5.72 7.12
N TYR A 159 -14.79 -6.22 6.22
CA TYR A 159 -16.14 -5.69 5.99
C TYR A 159 -17.22 -6.51 6.69
N THR A 160 -17.22 -7.82 6.48
CA THR A 160 -18.36 -8.68 6.86
C THR A 160 -18.05 -9.52 8.10
N ASN A 161 -16.81 -9.99 8.24
CA ASN A 161 -16.46 -11.03 9.20
C ASN A 161 -15.60 -10.52 10.37
N MET A 162 -15.57 -9.20 10.60
CA MET A 162 -14.66 -8.58 11.56
C MET A 162 -14.80 -9.13 12.99
N HIS A 163 -16.02 -9.46 13.43
CA HIS A 163 -16.28 -10.05 14.75
C HIS A 163 -15.65 -11.43 14.96
N ASN A 164 -15.30 -12.14 13.88
CA ASN A 164 -14.60 -13.42 13.95
C ASN A 164 -13.08 -13.22 14.21
N PHE A 165 -12.57 -12.02 13.94
CA PHE A 165 -11.15 -11.69 14.04
C PHE A 165 -10.83 -10.78 15.22
N THR A 166 -11.83 -10.24 15.91
CA THR A 166 -11.69 -9.43 17.12
C THR A 166 -12.16 -10.18 18.36
N ARG A 167 -11.45 -10.03 19.48
CA ARG A 167 -11.81 -10.70 20.75
C ARG A 167 -13.12 -10.17 21.35
N ASN A 168 -13.49 -8.93 21.03
CA ASN A 168 -14.77 -8.34 21.39
C ASN A 168 -15.77 -8.43 20.23
N LYS A 169 -17.03 -8.70 20.57
CA LYS A 169 -18.13 -8.88 19.60
C LYS A 169 -18.64 -7.58 18.98
N SER A 170 -18.27 -6.40 19.50
CA SER A 170 -18.64 -5.11 18.90
C SER A 170 -17.39 -4.25 18.71
N VAL A 171 -17.11 -3.87 17.46
CA VAL A 171 -16.04 -2.94 17.13
C VAL A 171 -16.61 -1.52 17.20
N ILE A 172 -16.58 -0.95 18.40
CA ILE A 172 -17.07 0.41 18.67
C ILE A 172 -15.89 1.41 18.74
N SER A 173 -14.64 0.91 18.75
CA SER A 173 -13.42 1.71 18.96
C SER A 173 -12.18 1.07 18.31
N ASP A 174 -11.21 1.91 17.93
CA ASP A 174 -9.92 1.58 17.28
C ASP A 174 -8.85 0.95 18.19
N SER A 175 -9.27 0.19 19.18
CA SER A 175 -8.38 -0.48 20.16
C SER A 175 -8.80 -1.92 20.43
N GLN A 176 -9.30 -2.61 19.40
CA GLN A 176 -9.69 -4.02 19.54
C GLN A 176 -8.49 -4.94 19.50
N THR A 177 -8.49 -5.93 20.40
CA THR A 177 -7.51 -7.01 20.37
C THR A 177 -7.90 -8.04 19.32
N LEU A 178 -6.92 -8.42 18.50
CA LEU A 178 -7.06 -9.47 17.50
C LEU A 178 -7.13 -10.85 18.17
N THR A 179 -7.87 -11.77 17.55
CA THR A 179 -7.67 -13.20 17.78
C THR A 179 -6.39 -13.64 17.09
N ASP A 180 -5.81 -14.78 17.50
CA ASP A 180 -4.60 -15.32 16.85
C ASP A 180 -4.82 -15.57 15.35
N ALA A 181 -6.02 -16.05 14.97
CA ALA A 181 -6.43 -16.22 13.58
C ALA A 181 -6.49 -14.88 12.83
N GLY A 182 -7.05 -13.84 13.43
CA GLY A 182 -7.08 -12.50 12.85
C GLY A 182 -5.68 -11.91 12.69
N ALA A 183 -4.82 -12.06 13.70
CA ALA A 183 -3.44 -11.61 13.65
C ALA A 183 -2.66 -12.30 12.53
N ALA A 184 -2.77 -13.63 12.42
CA ALA A 184 -2.13 -14.39 11.34
C ALA A 184 -2.63 -13.96 9.96
N LEU A 185 -3.95 -13.78 9.80
CA LEU A 185 -4.56 -13.35 8.54
C LEU A 185 -4.06 -11.97 8.10
N PHE A 186 -4.22 -10.94 8.93
CA PHE A 186 -3.84 -9.58 8.54
C PHE A 186 -2.33 -9.42 8.46
N PHE A 187 -1.54 -10.17 9.25
CA PHE A 187 -0.10 -10.21 9.07
C PHE A 187 0.28 -10.80 7.70
N THR A 188 -0.41 -11.84 7.25
CA THR A 188 -0.19 -12.44 5.93
C THR A 188 -0.56 -11.47 4.82
N ILE A 189 -1.72 -10.81 4.90
CA ILE A 189 -2.16 -9.83 3.90
C ILE A 189 -1.20 -8.64 3.85
N LYS A 190 -0.74 -8.16 5.00
CA LYS A 190 0.23 -7.05 5.10
C LYS A 190 1.53 -7.32 4.34
N HIS A 191 1.99 -8.58 4.31
CA HIS A 191 3.24 -8.97 3.64
C HIS A 191 2.99 -9.72 2.32
N SER A 192 1.76 -9.64 1.79
CA SER A 192 1.42 -10.21 0.48
C SER A 192 2.14 -9.50 -0.66
N ASN A 193 2.18 -10.14 -1.81
CA ASN A 193 2.71 -9.60 -3.07
C ASN A 193 1.74 -9.90 -4.21
N ARG A 194 1.94 -9.28 -5.38
CA ARG A 194 1.07 -9.51 -6.55
C ARG A 194 0.98 -10.98 -6.96
N LYS A 195 2.03 -11.78 -6.79
CA LYS A 195 2.00 -13.22 -7.09
C LYS A 195 1.04 -13.96 -6.15
N SER A 196 1.06 -13.67 -4.85
CA SER A 196 0.19 -14.32 -3.86
C SER A 196 -1.27 -13.88 -4.01
N ILE A 197 -1.53 -12.63 -4.40
CA ILE A 197 -2.87 -12.18 -4.79
C ILE A 197 -3.33 -12.95 -6.04
N SER A 198 -2.46 -13.12 -7.03
CA SER A 198 -2.77 -13.89 -8.24
C SER A 198 -2.86 -15.42 -8.04
N LEU A 199 -2.32 -15.98 -6.97
CA LEU A 199 -2.40 -17.43 -6.68
C LEU A 199 -3.67 -17.80 -5.90
N ALA A 200 -4.27 -16.84 -5.17
CA ALA A 200 -5.63 -16.98 -4.66
C ALA A 200 -6.68 -17.21 -5.78
N LYS A 201 -6.29 -16.99 -7.05
CA LYS A 201 -7.05 -17.34 -8.27
C LYS A 201 -7.21 -18.85 -8.49
N ASN A 202 -6.28 -19.67 -7.98
CA ASN A 202 -6.16 -21.08 -8.40
C ASN A 202 -6.47 -22.10 -7.29
N HIS A 203 -6.83 -21.68 -6.08
CA HIS A 203 -7.10 -22.58 -4.93
C HIS A 203 -8.52 -22.45 -4.37
N GLN A 204 -9.45 -21.92 -5.17
CA GLN A 204 -10.88 -22.14 -4.92
C GLN A 204 -11.29 -23.41 -5.66
N LEU A 205 -11.09 -24.55 -4.99
CA LEU A 205 -11.85 -25.77 -5.23
C LEU A 205 -13.03 -25.80 -4.26
#